data_AF-A0A1E1V201-F1
#
_entry.id   AF-A0A1E1V201-F1
#
_cell.length_a   1.000
_cell.length_b   1.000
_cell.length_c   1.000
_cell.angle_alpha   90.00
_cell.angle_beta   90.00
_cell.angle_gamma   90.00
#
_symmetry.space_group_name_H-M   'P 1'
#
loop_
_entity.id
_entity.type
_entity.pdbx_description
1 polymer ?
#
loop_
_entity_poly.entity_id
_entity_poly.type
_entity_poly.pdbx_seq_one_letter_code
_entity_poly.pdbx_strand_id
1 'polypeptide(L)'
;MEIGGAGLPITGFLTHSPQSVTVIDPKIPAFKAGMLNGKPCTVLHQAAKLQAITLAPPKPYALVLLGLSLKPFGGAAATPPELLALAEAAETLVIDYALDLERACGQIGAITATRPAPPLIDLAMTIDDPALRSAGYDRRRFLVYGPP
;
A
#
# COMPACT_ATOMS: atom_id res chain seq x y z
N MET A 1 -2.67 -4.98 5.50
CA MET A 1 -1.93 -5.32 4.27
C MET A 1 -1.24 -4.05 3.79
N GLU A 2 0.02 -4.13 3.41
CA GLU A 2 0.76 -3.03 2.79
C GLU A 2 1.36 -3.48 1.46
N ILE A 3 1.15 -2.68 0.42
CA ILE A 3 1.78 -2.86 -0.90
C ILE A 3 2.68 -1.65 -1.16
N GLY A 4 3.99 -1.89 -1.28
CA GLY A 4 4.97 -0.86 -1.58
C GLY A 4 5.32 0.05 -0.39
N GLY A 5 6.04 -0.49 0.60
CA GLY A 5 6.55 0.26 1.77
C GLY A 5 7.84 1.05 1.53
N ALA A 6 8.33 1.12 0.29
CA ALA A 6 9.55 1.84 -0.12
C ALA A 6 10.81 1.47 0.70
N GLY A 7 10.90 0.22 1.19
CA GLY A 7 11.99 -0.23 2.04
C GLY A 7 11.78 -0.02 3.55
N LEU A 8 10.71 0.65 3.96
CA LEU A 8 10.36 0.92 5.35
C LEU A 8 8.96 0.34 5.67
N PRO A 9 8.87 -0.96 5.98
CA PRO A 9 7.59 -1.63 6.20
C PRO A 9 6.82 -1.02 7.38
N ILE A 10 5.50 -0.93 7.24
CA ILE A 10 4.60 -0.33 8.24
C ILE A 10 4.69 -1.04 9.61
N THR A 11 5.12 -2.30 9.65
CA THR A 11 5.21 -3.12 10.86
C THR A 11 6.02 -2.44 11.98
N GLY A 12 7.05 -1.65 11.64
CA GLY A 12 7.84 -0.89 12.62
C GLY A 12 7.10 0.27 13.28
N PHE A 13 5.96 0.69 12.72
CA PHE A 13 5.18 1.87 13.16
C PHE A 13 3.84 1.50 13.79
N LEU A 14 3.44 0.21 13.75
CA LEU A 14 2.15 -0.23 14.27
C LEU A 14 2.15 -0.27 15.80
N THR A 15 1.28 0.51 16.44
CA THR A 15 1.13 0.51 17.92
C THR A 15 -0.04 -0.34 18.41
N HIS A 16 -0.96 -0.72 17.51
CA HIS A 16 -2.11 -1.57 17.80
C HIS A 16 -1.75 -3.07 17.76
N SER A 17 -2.75 -3.95 17.86
CA SER A 17 -2.54 -5.41 18.00
C SER A 17 -3.25 -6.17 16.85
N PRO A 18 -2.74 -6.08 15.60
CA PRO A 18 -3.38 -6.75 14.48
C PRO A 18 -3.23 -8.28 14.60
N GLN A 19 -4.23 -9.03 14.11
CA GLN A 19 -4.13 -10.50 14.03
C GLN A 19 -3.07 -10.95 13.02
N SER A 20 -2.90 -10.19 11.94
CA SER A 20 -1.88 -10.43 10.92
C SER A 20 -1.46 -9.13 10.24
N VAL A 21 -0.21 -9.11 9.78
CA VAL A 21 0.33 -8.05 8.94
C VAL A 21 1.10 -8.68 7.80
N THR A 22 0.69 -8.35 6.57
CA THR A 22 1.41 -8.73 5.36
C THR A 22 1.92 -7.48 4.67
N VAL A 23 3.21 -7.46 4.35
CA VAL A 23 3.87 -6.40 3.56
C VAL A 23 4.45 -7.02 2.31
N ILE A 24 4.19 -6.42 1.15
CA ILE A 24 4.70 -6.87 -0.15
C ILE A 24 5.46 -5.72 -0.78
N ASP A 25 6.77 -5.87 -0.88
CA ASP A 25 7.66 -4.89 -1.51
C ASP A 25 8.94 -5.59 -1.97
N PRO A 26 9.39 -5.43 -3.24
CA PRO A 26 10.64 -6.03 -3.69
C PRO A 26 11.90 -5.48 -2.99
N LYS A 27 11.81 -4.38 -2.24
CA LYS A 27 12.93 -3.70 -1.58
C LYS A 27 13.12 -4.06 -0.11
N ILE A 28 12.19 -4.81 0.49
CA ILE A 28 12.33 -5.25 1.89
C ILE A 28 12.86 -6.68 1.97
N PRO A 29 13.60 -7.05 3.02
CA PRO A 29 13.93 -8.44 3.29
C PRO A 29 12.66 -9.27 3.56
N ALA A 30 12.66 -10.51 3.09
CA ALA A 30 11.63 -11.47 3.48
C ALA A 30 11.74 -11.74 5.00
N PHE A 31 10.59 -11.76 5.68
CA PHE A 31 10.54 -11.89 7.14
C PHE A 31 9.24 -12.58 7.56
N LYS A 32 9.31 -13.38 8.62
CA LYS A 32 8.14 -14.02 9.23
C LYS A 32 8.28 -14.03 10.75
N ALA A 33 7.19 -13.74 11.45
CA ALA A 33 7.12 -13.86 12.91
C ALA A 33 5.70 -14.20 13.37
N GLY A 34 5.61 -14.78 14.58
CA GLY A 34 4.33 -15.01 15.27
C GLY A 34 3.98 -13.93 16.31
N MET A 35 4.80 -12.88 16.40
CA MET A 35 4.61 -11.77 17.32
C MET A 35 4.92 -10.43 16.64
N LEU A 36 4.19 -9.40 17.05
CA LEU A 36 4.46 -8.00 16.73
C LEU A 36 4.36 -7.18 18.03
N ASN A 37 5.43 -6.46 18.38
CA ASN A 37 5.47 -5.61 19.58
C ASN A 37 5.02 -6.32 20.87
N GLY A 38 5.50 -7.56 21.07
CA GLY A 38 5.20 -8.37 22.26
C GLY A 38 3.82 -9.02 22.27
N LYS A 39 3.02 -8.89 21.19
CA LYS A 39 1.66 -9.42 21.08
C LYS A 39 1.56 -10.48 19.98
N PRO A 40 0.68 -11.49 20.10
CA PRO A 40 0.46 -12.47 19.04
C PRO A 40 0.03 -11.80 17.73
N CYS A 41 0.75 -12.07 16.65
CA CYS A 41 0.48 -11.51 15.33
C CYS A 41 1.17 -12.35 14.26
N THR A 42 0.44 -12.75 13.21
CA THR A 42 1.08 -13.36 12.03
C THR A 42 1.71 -12.28 11.16
N VAL A 43 3.03 -12.11 11.26
CA VAL A 43 3.78 -11.14 10.43
C VAL A 43 4.39 -11.84 9.23
N LEU A 44 4.18 -11.28 8.04
CA LEU A 44 4.71 -11.77 6.78
C LEU A 44 5.21 -10.62 5.91
N HIS A 45 6.52 -10.51 5.70
CA HIS A 45 7.09 -9.66 4.66
C HIS A 45 7.50 -10.52 3.47
N GLN A 46 7.05 -10.12 2.29
CA GLN A 46 7.37 -10.77 1.02
C GLN A 46 8.20 -9.82 0.16
N ALA A 47 9.44 -10.22 -0.09
CA ALA A 47 10.37 -9.55 -0.99
C ALA A 47 9.99 -9.83 -2.46
N ALA A 48 8.85 -9.29 -2.90
CA ALA A 48 8.28 -9.61 -4.20
C ALA A 48 7.51 -8.43 -4.80
N LYS A 49 7.37 -8.45 -6.13
CA LYS A 49 6.38 -7.63 -6.82
C LYS A 49 4.99 -8.25 -6.61
N LEU A 50 3.96 -7.43 -6.45
CA LEU A 50 2.58 -7.88 -6.26
C LEU A 50 2.13 -8.89 -7.32
N GLN A 51 2.47 -8.64 -8.59
CA GLN A 51 2.07 -9.48 -9.71
C GLN A 51 2.76 -10.85 -9.73
N ALA A 52 3.79 -11.06 -8.91
CA ALA A 52 4.54 -12.30 -8.83
C ALA A 52 4.03 -13.23 -7.71
N ILE A 53 3.02 -12.81 -6.95
CA ILE A 53 2.52 -13.57 -5.80
C ILE A 53 1.03 -13.83 -5.95
N THR A 54 0.61 -14.99 -5.46
CA THR A 54 -0.81 -15.27 -5.26
C THR A 54 -1.23 -14.68 -3.93
N LEU A 55 -2.15 -13.71 -3.98
CA LEU A 55 -2.81 -13.25 -2.77
C LEU A 55 -3.78 -14.32 -2.28
N ALA A 56 -3.79 -14.57 -0.98
CA ALA A 56 -4.87 -15.34 -0.38
C ALA A 56 -6.22 -14.67 -0.73
N PRO A 57 -7.31 -15.44 -0.88
CA PRO A 57 -8.62 -14.90 -1.22
C PRO A 57 -8.96 -13.74 -0.29
N PRO A 58 -9.62 -12.67 -0.80
CA PRO A 58 -9.93 -11.48 -0.02
C PRO A 58 -10.74 -11.89 1.21
N LYS A 59 -10.09 -11.84 2.37
CA LYS A 59 -10.76 -11.72 3.67
C LYS A 59 -10.97 -10.23 3.90
N PRO A 60 -11.98 -9.79 4.67
CA PRO A 60 -12.09 -8.38 5.03
C PRO A 60 -10.78 -7.93 5.67
N TYR A 61 -10.04 -7.08 4.96
CA TYR A 61 -8.80 -6.50 5.47
C TYR A 61 -9.19 -5.26 6.25
N ALA A 62 -8.93 -5.25 7.56
CA ALA A 62 -9.17 -4.06 8.37
C ALA A 62 -8.46 -2.82 7.80
N LEU A 63 -7.27 -3.02 7.20
CA LEU A 63 -6.48 -1.97 6.58
C LEU A 63 -5.73 -2.48 5.33
N VAL A 64 -5.83 -1.73 4.24
CA VAL A 64 -4.95 -1.83 3.06
C VAL A 64 -4.25 -0.49 2.88
N LEU A 65 -2.92 -0.50 2.83
CA LEU A 65 -2.08 0.68 2.59
C LEU A 65 -1.32 0.51 1.28
N LEU A 66 -1.45 1.50 0.40
CA LEU A 66 -0.88 1.50 -0.95
C LEU A 66 0.10 2.66 -1.12
N GLY A 67 1.40 2.33 -1.19
CA GLY A 67 2.42 3.24 -1.70
C GLY A 67 2.47 3.17 -3.22
N LEU A 68 1.75 4.06 -3.92
CA LEU A 68 1.53 3.91 -5.36
C LEU A 68 2.76 4.27 -6.17
N SER A 69 3.44 3.24 -6.64
CA SER A 69 4.52 3.38 -7.62
C SER A 69 4.73 2.10 -8.44
N LEU A 70 3.69 1.24 -8.54
CA LEU A 70 3.80 -0.07 -9.17
C LEU A 70 4.20 0.08 -10.64
N LYS A 71 4.96 -0.90 -11.14
CA LYS A 71 5.30 -1.04 -12.56
C LYS A 71 4.67 -2.33 -13.07
N PRO A 72 4.41 -2.44 -14.38
CA PRO A 72 4.09 -3.72 -15.00
C PRO A 72 5.17 -4.77 -14.68
N PHE A 73 4.78 -6.03 -14.68
CA PHE A 73 5.71 -7.14 -14.45
C PHE A 73 5.35 -8.34 -15.33
N GLY A 74 6.28 -8.75 -16.19
CA GLY A 74 5.98 -9.72 -17.25
C GLY A 74 4.86 -9.18 -18.14
N GLY A 75 3.83 -9.99 -18.38
CA GLY A 75 2.61 -9.58 -19.08
C GLY A 75 1.54 -8.92 -18.21
N ALA A 76 1.76 -8.81 -16.88
CA ALA A 76 0.77 -8.27 -15.97
C ALA A 76 0.85 -6.74 -15.90
N ALA A 77 -0.33 -6.10 -15.87
CA ALA A 77 -0.47 -4.66 -15.72
C ALA A 77 0.07 -4.17 -14.36
N ALA A 78 0.34 -2.86 -14.26
CA ALA A 78 0.73 -2.24 -13.00
C ALA A 78 -0.40 -2.27 -11.96
N THR A 79 -1.66 -2.23 -12.43
CA THR A 79 -2.87 -2.30 -11.61
C THR A 79 -3.63 -3.59 -11.95
N PRO A 80 -3.17 -4.75 -11.46
CA PRO A 80 -3.84 -6.01 -11.74
C PRO A 80 -5.20 -6.09 -10.99
N PRO A 81 -6.16 -6.91 -11.44
CA PRO A 81 -7.49 -7.03 -10.81
C PRO A 81 -7.43 -7.33 -9.31
N GLU A 82 -6.44 -8.09 -8.86
CA GLU A 82 -6.25 -8.43 -7.45
C GLU A 82 -5.91 -7.21 -6.58
N LEU A 83 -5.24 -6.20 -7.14
CA LEU A 83 -5.01 -4.93 -6.45
C LEU A 83 -6.32 -4.17 -6.26
N LEU A 84 -7.18 -4.16 -7.29
CA LEU A 84 -8.48 -3.50 -7.23
C LEU A 84 -9.41 -4.22 -6.24
N ALA A 85 -9.41 -5.55 -6.24
CA ALA A 85 -10.17 -6.35 -5.26
C ALA A 85 -9.70 -6.11 -3.81
N LEU A 86 -8.39 -5.93 -3.58
CA LEU A 86 -7.88 -5.50 -2.26
C LEU A 86 -8.39 -4.10 -1.89
N ALA A 87 -8.33 -3.17 -2.85
CA ALA A 87 -8.78 -1.81 -2.64
C ALA A 87 -10.29 -1.73 -2.39
N GLU A 88 -11.09 -2.61 -2.97
CA GLU A 88 -12.54 -2.70 -2.73
C GLU A 88 -12.86 -3.37 -1.38
N ALA A 89 -12.19 -4.47 -1.04
CA ALA A 89 -12.49 -5.28 0.14
C ALA A 89 -11.95 -4.74 1.48
N ALA A 90 -11.18 -3.65 1.47
CA ALA A 90 -10.62 -3.09 2.70
C ALA A 90 -11.70 -2.36 3.54
N GLU A 91 -11.67 -2.51 4.85
CA GLU A 91 -12.49 -1.66 5.73
C GLU A 91 -11.92 -0.24 5.80
N THR A 92 -10.59 -0.11 5.78
CA THR A 92 -9.90 1.17 5.60
C THR A 92 -8.90 1.04 4.46
N LEU A 93 -9.00 1.93 3.47
CA LEU A 93 -8.04 2.04 2.37
C LEU A 93 -7.24 3.33 2.53
N VAL A 94 -5.92 3.19 2.62
CA VAL A 94 -4.97 4.30 2.64
C VAL A 94 -4.17 4.30 1.34
N ILE A 95 -4.09 5.45 0.69
CA ILE A 95 -3.32 5.65 -0.54
C ILE A 95 -2.37 6.81 -0.34
N ASP A 96 -1.08 6.57 -0.58
CA ASP A 96 -0.05 7.59 -0.60
C ASP A 96 0.66 7.56 -1.95
N TYR A 97 0.69 8.70 -2.64
CA TYR A 97 1.28 8.80 -3.97
C TYR A 97 1.92 10.16 -4.23
N ALA A 98 3.01 10.14 -5.01
CA ALA A 98 3.67 11.34 -5.50
C ALA A 98 2.90 11.94 -6.68
N LEU A 99 2.66 13.25 -6.65
CA LEU A 99 1.85 13.97 -7.65
C LEU A 99 2.54 14.10 -9.01
N ASP A 100 3.87 14.13 -9.01
CA ASP A 100 4.67 14.31 -10.23
C ASP A 100 5.16 12.95 -10.78
N LEU A 101 4.69 11.85 -10.20
CA LEU A 101 5.03 10.50 -10.64
C LEU A 101 3.99 9.95 -11.63
N GLU A 102 4.30 10.01 -12.93
CA GLU A 102 3.41 9.62 -14.03
C GLU A 102 2.71 8.26 -13.80
N ARG A 103 3.47 7.23 -13.43
CA ARG A 103 2.89 5.90 -13.19
C ARG A 103 1.87 5.88 -12.05
N ALA A 104 2.08 6.67 -10.99
CA ALA A 104 1.14 6.74 -9.89
C ALA A 104 -0.14 7.47 -10.32
N CYS A 105 0.01 8.57 -11.06
CA CYS A 105 -1.10 9.32 -11.65
C CYS A 105 -1.92 8.49 -12.66
N GLY A 106 -1.27 7.58 -13.41
CA GLY A 106 -1.97 6.63 -14.28
C GLY A 106 -2.74 5.53 -13.54
N GLN A 107 -2.43 5.29 -12.26
CA GLN A 107 -3.04 4.22 -11.45
C GLN A 107 -4.14 4.72 -10.54
N ILE A 108 -4.02 5.95 -10.03
CA ILE A 108 -4.89 6.48 -8.97
C ILE A 108 -6.37 6.41 -9.35
N GLY A 109 -6.73 6.77 -10.58
CA GLY A 109 -8.13 6.81 -11.02
C GLY A 109 -8.84 5.45 -10.92
N ALA A 110 -8.19 4.37 -11.35
CA ALA A 110 -8.76 3.02 -11.27
C ALA A 110 -8.91 2.55 -9.81
N ILE A 111 -7.98 2.93 -8.94
CA ILE A 111 -8.00 2.54 -7.53
C ILE A 111 -9.08 3.33 -6.78
N THR A 112 -9.15 4.65 -6.95
CA THR A 112 -10.18 5.47 -6.30
C THR A 112 -11.58 5.13 -6.82
N ALA A 113 -11.73 4.65 -8.06
CA ALA A 113 -13.01 4.19 -8.59
C ALA A 113 -13.58 2.96 -7.87
N THR A 114 -12.76 2.21 -7.11
CA THR A 114 -13.24 1.13 -6.22
C THR A 114 -13.98 1.66 -4.98
N ARG A 115 -13.95 2.99 -4.75
CA ARG A 115 -14.56 3.66 -3.60
C ARG A 115 -15.53 4.74 -4.08
N PRO A 116 -16.86 4.48 -4.04
CA PRO A 116 -17.85 5.45 -4.54
C PRO A 116 -17.97 6.69 -3.64
N ALA A 117 -17.74 6.54 -2.34
CA ALA A 117 -17.74 7.64 -1.39
C ALA A 117 -16.43 8.46 -1.48
N PRO A 118 -16.47 9.78 -1.21
CA PRO A 118 -15.26 10.59 -1.13
C PRO A 118 -14.35 10.12 0.02
N PRO A 119 -13.04 10.39 -0.04
CA PRO A 119 -12.13 10.06 1.04
C PRO A 119 -12.50 10.85 2.33
N LEU A 120 -12.38 10.19 3.48
CA LEU A 120 -12.51 10.80 4.80
C LEU A 120 -11.34 11.75 5.10
N ILE A 121 -10.17 11.44 4.58
CA ILE A 121 -8.98 12.29 4.65
C ILE A 121 -8.45 12.47 3.25
N ASP A 122 -8.26 13.74 2.86
CA ASP A 122 -7.62 14.12 1.63
C ASP A 122 -6.60 15.22 1.95
N LEU A 123 -5.33 14.80 2.05
CA LEU A 123 -4.25 15.66 2.50
C LEU A 123 -3.21 15.83 1.40
N ALA A 124 -2.99 17.07 0.99
CA ALA A 124 -1.83 17.45 0.19
C ALA A 124 -0.63 17.66 1.11
N MET A 125 0.50 17.04 0.78
CA MET A 125 1.74 17.09 1.57
C MET A 125 2.91 17.49 0.68
N THR A 126 3.86 18.23 1.24
CA THR A 126 5.17 18.45 0.63
C THR A 126 6.22 18.06 1.66
N ILE A 127 7.06 17.08 1.32
CA ILE A 127 8.14 16.63 2.18
C ILE A 127 9.37 17.50 1.88
N ASP A 128 9.84 18.27 2.85
CA ASP A 128 11.04 19.10 2.70
C ASP A 128 12.31 18.26 2.82
N ASP A 129 12.54 17.42 1.80
CA ASP A 129 13.72 16.58 1.66
C ASP A 129 14.35 16.81 0.28
N PRO A 130 15.64 17.21 0.21
CA PRO A 130 16.32 17.47 -1.05
C PRO A 130 16.38 16.27 -2.00
N ALA A 131 16.52 15.06 -1.47
CA ALA A 131 16.60 13.85 -2.30
C ALA A 131 15.24 13.50 -2.91
N LEU A 132 14.15 13.65 -2.14
CA LEU A 132 12.80 13.48 -2.65
C LEU A 132 12.43 14.54 -3.70
N ARG A 133 12.81 15.80 -3.46
CA ARG A 133 12.60 16.89 -4.44
C ARG A 133 13.33 16.60 -5.74
N SER A 134 14.60 16.19 -5.67
CA SER A 134 15.38 15.80 -6.86
C SER A 134 14.79 14.59 -7.59
N ALA A 135 14.10 13.70 -6.89
CA ALA A 135 13.48 12.50 -7.45
C ALA A 135 12.03 12.73 -7.93
N GLY A 136 11.43 13.90 -7.68
CA GLY A 136 10.03 14.20 -7.98
C GLY A 136 9.02 13.47 -7.08
N TYR A 137 9.41 13.16 -5.84
CA TYR A 137 8.60 12.40 -4.88
C TYR A 137 8.16 13.20 -3.64
N ASP A 138 8.55 14.48 -3.56
CA ASP A 138 8.33 15.37 -2.41
C ASP A 138 6.88 15.83 -2.30
N ARG A 139 6.23 16.15 -3.42
CA ARG A 139 4.81 16.52 -3.46
C ARG A 139 3.94 15.28 -3.51
N ARG A 140 3.08 15.12 -2.50
CA ARG A 140 2.29 13.90 -2.30
C ARG A 140 0.84 14.21 -1.99
N ARG A 141 -0.01 13.22 -2.22
CA ARG A 141 -1.39 13.24 -1.75
C ARG A 141 -1.67 11.96 -0.98
N PHE A 142 -2.24 12.14 0.19
CA PHE A 142 -2.56 11.09 1.14
C PHE A 142 -4.08 11.01 1.26
N LEU A 143 -4.64 9.89 0.83
CA LEU A 143 -6.08 9.64 0.83
C LEU A 143 -6.40 8.52 1.82
N VAL A 144 -7.48 8.70 2.59
CA VAL A 144 -8.04 7.65 3.44
C VAL A 144 -9.52 7.49 3.16
N TYR A 145 -9.92 6.28 2.84
CA TYR A 145 -11.32 5.87 2.70
C TYR A 145 -11.71 5.01 3.88
N GLY A 146 -12.93 5.20 4.37
CA GLY A 146 -13.56 4.34 5.36
C GLY A 146 -14.17 3.08 4.73
N PRO A 147 -15.04 2.39 5.48
CA PRO A 147 -15.73 1.18 5.00
C PRO A 147 -16.46 1.45 3.67
N PRO A 148 -16.47 0.47 2.75
CA PRO A 148 -17.15 0.59 1.45
C PRO A 148 -18.66 0.75 1.59
#